data_AF-A0A7Y7IN28-F1
#
_entry.id   AF-A0A7Y7IN28-F1
#
_cell.length_a   1.000
_cell.length_b   1.000
_cell.length_c   1.000
_cell.angle_alpha   90.00
_cell.angle_beta   90.00
_cell.angle_gamma   90.00
#
_symmetry.space_group_name_H-M   'P 1'
#
loop_
_entity.id
_entity.type
_entity.pdbx_description
1 polymer ?
#
loop_
_entity_poly.entity_id
_entity_poly.type
_entity_poly.pdbx_seq_one_letter_code
_entity_poly.pdbx_strand_id
1 'polypeptide(L)'
;MEWTKVTSAQELADAFGSGNLAVEVVGSLRGMPSLTLPPGASLRGGSLAFGAKGLRLTSNNTVQDTTITTAPHEVAIHNDTTVTALGTLSLANVTTTGQVFLAADGQVRSGRIEADGVHVTAADTRGRFDRPAGFGVEALQGAFTVWNRQPDPAVRLTARLERISAGSAGEPVHGGGVFVGGHGDTAGKADGGTVDVELLSTGDVFSNGGIAPGTPDLISGGVFVISGANVAEVRNLGTTTTYGQNDMVLDNWGVVTAWNAHGAVTSWGPSGIGFVNFGAIGTLTVDGPVETFGLGARGFNVYDGTLREAVFDSITTHGDGSVGVQVSRELPRLTIRANLRTEGGTGESLVKGVLLPLSAIALSIKPGGRIGTVSVGGDVRTEGAGVPAMELEGGLGSITVGGSVIAAGVPSGVVHAVPELAGVVAGLTVEGR
;
A
#
# COMPACT_ATOMS: atom_id res chain seq x y z
N MET A 1 -8.50 -22.25 30.10
CA MET A 1 -9.67 -22.50 29.23
C MET A 1 -9.51 -23.90 28.67
N GLU A 2 -10.48 -24.77 28.88
CA GLU A 2 -10.47 -26.13 28.31
C GLU A 2 -10.93 -26.07 26.85
N TRP A 3 -10.27 -26.81 25.95
CA TRP A 3 -10.54 -26.77 24.52
C TRP A 3 -11.34 -27.99 24.10
N THR A 4 -12.51 -27.76 23.50
CA THR A 4 -13.32 -28.83 22.89
C THR A 4 -12.71 -29.20 21.55
N LYS A 5 -12.24 -30.44 21.42
CA LYS A 5 -11.65 -30.94 20.17
C LYS A 5 -12.74 -31.44 19.24
N VAL A 6 -12.65 -31.04 17.97
CA VAL A 6 -13.58 -31.46 16.91
C VAL A 6 -12.81 -31.95 15.70
N THR A 7 -13.37 -32.94 15.02
CA THR A 7 -12.77 -33.62 13.85
C THR A 7 -13.69 -33.62 12.62
N SER A 8 -14.92 -33.13 12.77
CA SER A 8 -15.89 -33.01 11.68
C SER A 8 -16.57 -31.63 11.67
N ALA A 9 -17.11 -31.24 10.50
CA ALA A 9 -17.87 -30.00 10.36
C ALA A 9 -19.13 -29.97 11.25
N GLN A 10 -19.76 -31.14 11.42
CA GLN A 10 -20.92 -31.29 12.31
C GLN A 10 -20.53 -31.07 13.76
N GLU A 11 -19.45 -31.70 14.25
CA GLU A 11 -18.95 -31.50 15.61
C GLU A 11 -18.58 -30.04 15.87
N LEU A 12 -17.99 -29.34 14.90
CA LEU A 12 -17.67 -27.93 15.01
C LEU A 12 -18.92 -27.06 15.16
N ALA A 13 -19.95 -27.31 14.34
CA ALA A 13 -21.22 -26.61 14.42
C ALA A 13 -21.94 -26.90 15.75
N ASP A 14 -21.98 -28.16 16.17
CA ASP A 14 -22.60 -28.60 17.42
C ASP A 14 -21.88 -28.03 18.64
N ALA A 15 -20.55 -27.94 18.60
CA ALA A 15 -19.76 -27.38 19.69
C ALA A 15 -20.13 -25.92 19.95
N PHE A 16 -20.16 -25.08 18.91
CA PHE A 16 -20.57 -23.68 19.06
C PHE A 16 -22.07 -23.53 19.35
N GLY A 17 -22.92 -24.35 18.73
CA GLY A 17 -24.37 -24.36 18.99
C GLY A 17 -24.72 -24.75 20.44
N SER A 18 -23.86 -25.55 21.08
CA SER A 18 -24.00 -25.96 22.48
C SER A 18 -23.35 -24.97 23.47
N GLY A 19 -22.85 -23.84 22.99
CA GLY A 19 -22.27 -22.78 23.82
C GLY A 19 -20.79 -22.97 24.19
N ASN A 20 -20.05 -23.88 23.54
CA ASN A 20 -18.60 -23.94 23.75
C ASN A 20 -17.94 -22.69 23.17
N LEU A 21 -17.11 -22.02 23.97
CA LEU A 21 -16.39 -20.81 23.57
C LEU A 21 -14.93 -21.07 23.20
N ALA A 22 -14.43 -22.30 23.30
CA ALA A 22 -13.06 -22.66 22.93
C ALA A 22 -13.06 -23.98 22.17
N VAL A 23 -12.84 -23.92 20.86
CA VAL A 23 -12.89 -25.08 19.97
C VAL A 23 -11.57 -25.25 19.22
N GLU A 24 -11.00 -26.45 19.29
CA GLU A 24 -9.79 -26.85 18.57
C GLU A 24 -10.16 -27.82 17.45
N VAL A 25 -9.84 -27.44 16.22
CA VAL A 25 -10.05 -28.28 15.05
C VAL A 25 -8.84 -29.18 14.84
N VAL A 26 -9.08 -30.48 14.81
CA VAL A 26 -8.05 -31.50 14.58
C VAL A 26 -8.22 -32.05 13.17
N GLY A 27 -7.25 -31.76 12.30
CA GLY A 27 -7.25 -32.18 10.90
C GLY A 27 -7.90 -31.17 9.97
N SER A 28 -8.57 -31.67 8.92
CA SER A 28 -9.16 -30.82 7.87
C SER A 28 -10.66 -31.07 7.72
N LEU A 29 -11.44 -30.00 7.82
CA LEU A 29 -12.88 -29.99 7.61
C LEU A 29 -13.18 -29.41 6.22
N ARG A 30 -14.08 -30.04 5.47
CA ARG A 30 -14.36 -29.69 4.06
C ARG A 30 -15.85 -29.57 3.80
N GLY A 31 -16.20 -28.80 2.77
CA GLY A 31 -17.59 -28.61 2.34
C GLY A 31 -18.42 -27.84 3.35
N MET A 32 -17.78 -26.99 4.15
CA MET A 32 -18.46 -26.26 5.22
C MET A 32 -19.33 -25.14 4.65
N PRO A 33 -20.55 -24.93 5.19
CA PRO A 33 -21.22 -23.64 5.04
C PRO A 33 -20.46 -22.56 5.84
N SER A 34 -20.75 -21.29 5.56
CA SER A 34 -20.22 -20.19 6.38
C SER A 34 -20.52 -20.41 7.86
N LEU A 35 -19.55 -20.12 8.73
CA LEU A 35 -19.63 -20.34 10.17
C LEU A 35 -19.56 -19.00 10.89
N THR A 36 -20.54 -18.72 11.75
CA THR A 36 -20.51 -17.54 12.62
C THR A 36 -20.00 -17.93 14.00
N LEU A 37 -18.94 -17.27 14.47
CA LEU A 37 -18.43 -17.47 15.83
C LEU A 37 -19.29 -16.69 16.82
N PRO A 38 -19.78 -17.32 17.91
CA PRO A 38 -20.54 -16.61 18.93
C PRO A 38 -19.63 -15.62 19.69
N PRO A 39 -20.19 -14.61 20.36
CA PRO A 39 -19.39 -13.63 21.10
C PRO A 39 -18.46 -14.29 22.13
N GLY A 40 -17.20 -13.87 22.17
CA GLY A 40 -16.18 -14.42 23.07
C GLY A 40 -15.57 -15.75 22.63
N ALA A 41 -15.99 -16.30 21.49
CA ALA A 41 -15.50 -17.60 21.02
C ALA A 41 -14.08 -17.52 20.46
N SER A 42 -13.30 -18.54 20.79
CA SER A 42 -11.96 -18.81 20.32
C SER A 42 -11.93 -20.10 19.48
N LEU A 43 -11.36 -20.01 18.30
CA LEU A 43 -11.17 -21.12 17.37
C LEU A 43 -9.67 -21.30 17.13
N ARG A 44 -9.19 -22.54 17.12
CA ARG A 44 -7.79 -22.81 16.76
C ARG A 44 -7.57 -24.08 15.97
N GLY A 45 -6.42 -24.14 15.31
CA GLY A 45 -5.90 -25.33 14.67
C GLY A 45 -6.61 -25.66 13.35
N GLY A 46 -6.09 -26.70 12.70
CA GLY A 46 -6.73 -27.37 11.57
C GLY A 46 -6.86 -26.54 10.29
N SER A 47 -7.58 -27.12 9.33
CA SER A 47 -7.91 -26.47 8.06
C SER A 47 -9.41 -26.52 7.81
N LEU A 48 -10.00 -25.38 7.46
CA LEU A 48 -11.43 -25.20 7.25
C LEU A 48 -11.68 -24.78 5.80
N ALA A 49 -12.29 -25.66 5.01
CA ALA A 49 -12.64 -25.38 3.62
C ALA A 49 -14.14 -25.16 3.46
N PHE A 50 -14.51 -23.96 3.02
CA PHE A 50 -15.88 -23.49 2.87
C PHE A 50 -16.32 -23.48 1.41
N GLY A 51 -17.59 -23.78 1.16
CA GLY A 51 -18.21 -23.70 -0.17
C GLY A 51 -18.69 -22.30 -0.57
N ALA A 52 -18.58 -21.31 0.33
CA ALA A 52 -19.01 -19.93 0.15
C ALA A 52 -18.09 -19.01 1.00
N LYS A 53 -18.63 -17.91 1.56
CA LYS A 53 -17.95 -17.13 2.61
C LYS A 53 -17.49 -18.02 3.76
N GLY A 54 -16.36 -17.66 4.36
CA GLY A 54 -15.74 -18.41 5.44
C GLY A 54 -16.29 -18.05 6.82
N LEU A 55 -15.40 -17.60 7.70
CA LEU A 55 -15.71 -17.26 9.09
C LEU A 55 -16.30 -15.86 9.22
N ARG A 56 -17.44 -15.77 9.90
CA ARG A 56 -18.04 -14.51 10.38
C ARG A 56 -17.75 -14.33 11.87
N LEU A 57 -17.00 -13.30 12.21
CA LEU A 57 -16.66 -12.91 13.58
C LEU A 57 -17.74 -11.99 14.15
N THR A 58 -18.20 -12.19 15.38
CA THR A 58 -19.13 -11.30 16.07
C THR A 58 -18.38 -10.31 16.97
N SER A 59 -18.25 -10.61 18.26
CA SER A 59 -17.56 -9.75 19.22
C SER A 59 -16.57 -10.54 20.06
N ASN A 60 -15.40 -9.98 20.36
CA ASN A 60 -14.38 -10.62 21.21
C ASN A 60 -13.92 -12.00 20.71
N ASN A 61 -13.83 -12.20 19.39
CA ASN A 61 -13.43 -13.48 18.82
C ASN A 61 -11.93 -13.61 18.63
N THR A 62 -11.43 -14.83 18.78
CA THR A 62 -10.05 -15.19 18.49
C THR A 62 -9.99 -16.33 17.47
N VAL A 63 -9.16 -16.21 16.45
CA VAL A 63 -8.83 -17.28 15.50
C VAL A 63 -7.32 -17.44 15.48
N GLN A 64 -6.80 -18.64 15.75
CA GLN A 64 -5.36 -18.87 15.83
C GLN A 64 -4.89 -20.19 15.21
N ASP A 65 -3.72 -20.18 14.57
CA ASP A 65 -3.07 -21.38 14.00
C ASP A 65 -3.99 -22.17 13.06
N THR A 66 -4.78 -21.46 12.25
CA THR A 66 -5.83 -22.04 11.40
C THR A 66 -5.61 -21.68 9.93
N THR A 67 -5.83 -22.66 9.05
CA THR A 67 -5.94 -22.43 7.60
C THR A 67 -7.41 -22.32 7.21
N ILE A 68 -7.79 -21.25 6.51
CA ILE A 68 -9.15 -21.01 6.02
C ILE A 68 -9.13 -20.96 4.51
N THR A 69 -9.99 -21.73 3.85
CA THR A 69 -10.01 -21.80 2.38
C THR A 69 -11.42 -21.56 1.88
N THR A 70 -11.57 -20.51 1.05
CA THR A 70 -12.75 -20.27 0.21
C THR A 70 -12.32 -20.20 -1.26
N ALA A 71 -13.24 -19.88 -2.17
CA ALA A 71 -12.83 -19.44 -3.50
C ALA A 71 -12.11 -18.08 -3.42
N PRO A 72 -11.13 -17.76 -4.31
CA PRO A 72 -10.37 -16.50 -4.23
C PRO A 72 -11.23 -15.22 -4.27
N HIS A 73 -12.37 -15.24 -4.97
CA HIS A 73 -13.30 -14.11 -5.05
C HIS A 73 -14.24 -13.98 -3.84
N GLU A 74 -14.24 -14.98 -2.95
CA GLU A 74 -15.04 -14.97 -1.72
C GLU A 74 -14.32 -14.25 -0.57
N VAL A 75 -15.09 -13.95 0.47
CA VAL A 75 -14.56 -13.40 1.72
C VAL A 75 -14.36 -14.56 2.71
N ALA A 76 -13.10 -14.83 3.05
CA ALA A 76 -12.71 -15.93 3.92
C ALA A 76 -12.88 -15.60 5.41
N ILE A 77 -12.62 -14.36 5.80
CA ILE A 77 -12.83 -13.88 7.16
C ILE A 77 -13.49 -12.51 7.09
N HIS A 78 -14.61 -12.34 7.77
CA HIS A 78 -15.23 -11.03 7.95
C HIS A 78 -15.91 -10.90 9.31
N ASN A 79 -16.25 -9.67 9.73
CA ASN A 79 -17.05 -9.47 10.93
C ASN A 79 -18.55 -9.32 10.61
N ASP A 80 -19.34 -9.47 11.67
CA ASP A 80 -20.74 -9.12 11.74
C ASP A 80 -20.89 -7.59 11.83
N THR A 81 -21.65 -7.00 10.92
CA THR A 81 -21.94 -5.56 10.90
C THR A 81 -23.23 -5.20 11.64
N THR A 82 -23.92 -6.18 12.24
CA THR A 82 -25.16 -5.97 13.02
C THR A 82 -24.90 -5.78 14.51
N VAL A 83 -23.69 -6.09 14.98
CA VAL A 83 -23.27 -5.79 16.37
C VAL A 83 -22.89 -4.31 16.49
N THR A 84 -23.12 -3.72 17.66
CA THR A 84 -22.76 -2.32 17.91
C THR A 84 -21.29 -2.13 18.24
N ALA A 85 -20.64 -3.15 18.81
CA ALA A 85 -19.23 -3.14 19.17
C ALA A 85 -18.59 -4.49 18.86
N LEU A 86 -17.43 -4.47 18.22
CA LEU A 86 -16.66 -5.67 17.92
C LEU A 86 -15.91 -6.20 19.16
N GLY A 87 -15.72 -5.35 20.19
CA GLY A 87 -14.73 -5.65 21.23
C GLY A 87 -13.35 -5.80 20.60
N THR A 88 -12.61 -6.87 20.92
CA THR A 88 -11.32 -7.18 20.24
C THR A 88 -11.46 -8.40 19.34
N LEU A 89 -11.21 -8.25 18.05
CA LEU A 89 -11.08 -9.36 17.11
C LEU A 89 -9.61 -9.70 16.93
N SER A 90 -9.23 -10.93 17.26
CA SER A 90 -7.84 -11.39 17.25
C SER A 90 -7.61 -12.48 16.20
N LEU A 91 -6.64 -12.28 15.32
CA LEU A 91 -6.17 -13.25 14.33
C LEU A 91 -4.68 -13.53 14.57
N ALA A 92 -4.29 -14.78 14.80
CA ALA A 92 -2.89 -15.13 15.04
C ALA A 92 -2.45 -16.33 14.19
N ASN A 93 -1.37 -16.20 13.40
CA ASN A 93 -0.86 -17.27 12.54
C ASN A 93 -1.96 -17.90 11.64
N VAL A 94 -2.72 -17.05 10.95
CA VAL A 94 -3.84 -17.48 10.09
C VAL A 94 -3.39 -17.48 8.64
N THR A 95 -3.59 -18.59 7.94
CA THR A 95 -3.38 -18.67 6.49
C THR A 95 -4.73 -18.72 5.79
N THR A 96 -4.92 -17.94 4.73
CA THR A 96 -6.23 -17.85 4.06
C THR A 96 -6.17 -17.82 2.54
N THR A 97 -7.13 -18.50 1.90
CA THR A 97 -7.51 -18.28 0.49
C THR A 97 -8.89 -17.64 0.48
N GLY A 98 -9.01 -16.51 -0.21
CA GLY A 98 -10.12 -15.56 -0.08
C GLY A 98 -9.74 -14.36 0.77
N GLN A 99 -10.53 -13.28 0.65
CA GLN A 99 -10.24 -12.00 1.29
C GLN A 99 -10.44 -12.04 2.82
N VAL A 100 -9.58 -11.34 3.57
CA VAL A 100 -9.87 -10.91 4.94
C VAL A 100 -10.44 -9.49 4.89
N PHE A 101 -11.68 -9.32 5.33
CA PHE A 101 -12.39 -8.04 5.28
C PHE A 101 -13.02 -7.71 6.64
N LEU A 102 -12.35 -6.86 7.42
CA LEU A 102 -12.80 -6.42 8.73
C LEU A 102 -13.21 -4.95 8.66
N ALA A 103 -14.45 -4.63 9.03
CA ALA A 103 -14.99 -3.31 8.82
C ALA A 103 -15.91 -2.82 9.94
N ALA A 104 -15.89 -1.50 10.15
CA ALA A 104 -16.99 -0.81 10.80
C ALA A 104 -17.96 -0.36 9.71
N ASP A 105 -19.12 -1.00 9.68
CA ASP A 105 -20.23 -0.72 8.78
C ASP A 105 -21.54 -1.11 9.49
N GLY A 106 -22.68 -0.68 8.98
CA GLY A 106 -23.98 -0.93 9.57
C GLY A 106 -24.07 -0.39 11.01
N GLN A 107 -24.23 -1.29 11.98
CA GLN A 107 -24.38 -0.96 13.39
C GLN A 107 -23.06 -0.79 14.14
N VAL A 108 -21.93 -1.21 13.57
CA VAL A 108 -20.63 -1.18 14.26
C VAL A 108 -20.19 0.26 14.52
N ARG A 109 -20.01 0.61 15.80
CA ARG A 109 -19.55 1.94 16.24
C ARG A 109 -18.15 1.95 16.84
N SER A 110 -17.64 0.79 17.25
CA SER A 110 -16.31 0.66 17.84
C SER A 110 -15.75 -0.76 17.75
N GLY A 111 -14.43 -0.88 17.86
CA GLY A 111 -13.75 -2.17 17.89
C GLY A 111 -12.24 -2.03 17.88
N ARG A 112 -11.57 -3.11 18.28
CA ARG A 112 -10.13 -3.30 18.16
C ARG A 112 -9.87 -4.53 17.28
N ILE A 113 -8.89 -4.41 16.38
CA ILE A 113 -8.43 -5.50 15.53
C ILE A 113 -6.96 -5.77 15.88
N GLU A 114 -6.68 -7.00 16.31
CA GLU A 114 -5.32 -7.49 16.53
C GLU A 114 -5.06 -8.61 15.56
N ALA A 115 -4.15 -8.41 14.61
CA ALA A 115 -3.80 -9.43 13.63
C ALA A 115 -2.29 -9.61 13.65
N ASP A 116 -1.80 -10.83 13.82
CA ASP A 116 -0.37 -11.12 13.84
C ASP A 116 -0.07 -12.40 13.04
N GLY A 117 0.73 -12.29 11.98
CA GLY A 117 1.07 -13.42 11.12
C GLY A 117 -0.09 -13.91 10.27
N VAL A 118 -0.87 -13.00 9.69
CA VAL A 118 -1.91 -13.36 8.71
C VAL A 118 -1.30 -13.40 7.32
N HIS A 119 -1.45 -14.53 6.62
CA HIS A 119 -1.01 -14.71 5.24
C HIS A 119 -2.19 -15.01 4.31
N VAL A 120 -2.46 -14.13 3.35
CA VAL A 120 -3.46 -14.36 2.30
C VAL A 120 -2.78 -14.97 1.09
N THR A 121 -2.94 -16.28 0.87
CA THR A 121 -2.26 -17.00 -0.23
C THR A 121 -2.79 -16.59 -1.59
N ALA A 122 -4.11 -16.42 -1.71
CA ALA A 122 -4.76 -15.96 -2.93
C ALA A 122 -6.07 -15.26 -2.59
N ALA A 123 -6.36 -14.16 -3.29
CA ALA A 123 -7.62 -13.43 -3.24
C ALA A 123 -7.85 -12.72 -4.58
N ASP A 124 -9.10 -12.45 -4.93
CA ASP A 124 -9.48 -11.62 -6.07
C ASP A 124 -10.52 -10.58 -5.63
N THR A 125 -10.06 -9.35 -5.47
CA THR A 125 -10.89 -8.21 -5.02
C THR A 125 -11.28 -7.28 -6.16
N ARG A 126 -10.93 -7.59 -7.41
CA ARG A 126 -11.24 -6.73 -8.57
C ARG A 126 -12.74 -6.51 -8.77
N GLY A 127 -13.53 -7.53 -8.42
CA GLY A 127 -14.99 -7.52 -8.47
C GLY A 127 -15.68 -6.87 -7.27
N ARG A 128 -14.94 -6.30 -6.30
CA ARG A 128 -15.56 -5.58 -5.17
C ARG A 128 -16.17 -4.28 -5.67
N PHE A 129 -17.47 -4.11 -5.36
CA PHE A 129 -18.27 -2.97 -5.75
C PHE A 129 -17.82 -1.69 -5.03
N ASP A 130 -17.72 -1.76 -3.70
CA ASP A 130 -17.31 -0.61 -2.91
C ASP A 130 -15.81 -0.34 -3.08
N ARG A 131 -15.49 0.90 -3.45
CA ARG A 131 -14.12 1.39 -3.61
C ARG A 131 -14.04 2.77 -2.98
N PRO A 132 -12.98 3.08 -2.20
CA PRO A 132 -12.74 4.47 -1.84
C PRO A 132 -12.40 5.28 -3.10
N ALA A 133 -12.90 6.50 -3.15
CA ALA A 133 -12.58 7.47 -4.18
C ALA A 133 -11.76 8.60 -3.56
N GLY A 134 -10.82 9.15 -4.33
CA GLY A 134 -9.98 10.25 -3.88
C GLY A 134 -9.04 10.72 -4.99
N PHE A 135 -8.68 12.00 -4.99
CA PHE A 135 -7.68 12.55 -5.92
C PHE A 135 -7.95 12.25 -7.42
N GLY A 136 -9.23 12.11 -7.80
CA GLY A 136 -9.65 11.83 -9.17
C GLY A 136 -9.58 10.36 -9.58
N VAL A 137 -9.37 9.43 -8.64
CA VAL A 137 -9.33 7.98 -8.90
C VAL A 137 -10.16 7.20 -7.87
N GLU A 138 -10.55 5.98 -8.22
CA GLU A 138 -10.99 4.93 -7.29
C GLU A 138 -9.83 3.98 -6.98
N ALA A 139 -9.84 3.35 -5.80
CA ALA A 139 -8.86 2.31 -5.46
C ALA A 139 -9.51 0.93 -5.25
N LEU A 140 -8.86 -0.11 -5.77
CA LEU A 140 -9.20 -1.50 -5.48
C LEU A 140 -8.91 -1.85 -4.01
N GLN A 141 -9.76 -2.69 -3.43
CA GLN A 141 -9.57 -3.19 -2.06
C GLN A 141 -8.39 -4.16 -1.95
N GLY A 142 -7.84 -4.29 -0.75
CA GLY A 142 -6.80 -5.27 -0.42
C GLY A 142 -7.34 -6.70 -0.22
N ALA A 143 -6.46 -7.68 -0.45
CA ALA A 143 -6.63 -9.06 -0.01
C ALA A 143 -6.77 -9.16 1.52
N PHE A 144 -6.05 -8.30 2.26
CA PHE A 144 -6.30 -7.99 3.66
C PHE A 144 -6.80 -6.54 3.79
N THR A 145 -8.02 -6.36 4.28
CA THR A 145 -8.68 -5.05 4.38
C THR A 145 -9.18 -4.81 5.80
N VAL A 146 -8.77 -3.67 6.38
CA VAL A 146 -9.41 -3.06 7.56
C VAL A 146 -10.01 -1.73 7.15
N TRP A 147 -11.34 -1.58 7.24
CA TRP A 147 -12.01 -0.40 6.74
C TRP A 147 -13.14 0.12 7.65
N ASN A 148 -12.99 1.33 8.17
CA ASN A 148 -14.13 2.02 8.78
C ASN A 148 -14.90 2.79 7.71
N ARG A 149 -16.10 2.32 7.37
CA ARG A 149 -16.98 2.89 6.34
C ARG A 149 -18.08 3.78 6.92
N GLN A 150 -18.04 4.05 8.21
CA GLN A 150 -19.09 4.83 8.85
C GLN A 150 -18.97 6.30 8.46
N PRO A 151 -20.05 6.97 8.01
CA PRO A 151 -20.01 8.42 7.76
C PRO A 151 -19.96 9.22 9.07
N ASP A 152 -20.25 8.59 10.22
CA ASP A 152 -20.21 9.23 11.53
C ASP A 152 -18.75 9.37 12.02
N PRO A 153 -18.22 10.60 12.18
CA PRO A 153 -16.85 10.84 12.63
C PRO A 153 -16.60 10.44 14.10
N ALA A 154 -17.65 10.13 14.87
CA ALA A 154 -17.50 9.58 16.21
C ALA A 154 -17.12 8.08 16.20
N VAL A 155 -17.34 7.37 15.09
CA VAL A 155 -17.03 5.94 15.00
C VAL A 155 -15.54 5.74 14.79
N ARG A 156 -14.92 4.97 15.69
CA ARG A 156 -13.48 4.70 15.66
C ARG A 156 -13.20 3.21 15.79
N LEU A 157 -12.36 2.71 14.90
CA LEU A 157 -11.68 1.44 15.09
C LEU A 157 -10.24 1.69 15.54
N THR A 158 -9.71 0.77 16.33
CA THR A 158 -8.28 0.72 16.64
C THR A 158 -7.67 -0.56 16.11
N ALA A 159 -6.38 -0.55 15.77
CA ALA A 159 -5.73 -1.77 15.31
C ALA A 159 -4.24 -1.86 15.67
N ARG A 160 -3.79 -3.12 15.79
CA ARG A 160 -2.39 -3.51 15.73
C ARG A 160 -2.28 -4.67 14.74
N LEU A 161 -1.59 -4.44 13.63
CA LEU A 161 -1.51 -5.33 12.48
C LEU A 161 -0.05 -5.69 12.26
N GLU A 162 0.30 -6.95 12.47
CA GLU A 162 1.67 -7.43 12.48
C GLU A 162 1.90 -8.58 11.51
N ARG A 163 3.04 -8.54 10.81
CA ARG A 163 3.48 -9.60 9.89
C ARG A 163 2.39 -10.02 8.87
N ILE A 164 1.62 -9.05 8.37
CA ILE A 164 0.58 -9.29 7.37
C ILE A 164 1.26 -9.53 6.01
N SER A 165 0.89 -10.57 5.28
CA SER A 165 1.47 -10.89 3.97
C SER A 165 0.40 -11.33 2.99
N ALA A 166 0.65 -11.15 1.71
CA ALA A 166 -0.30 -11.48 0.66
C ALA A 166 0.39 -11.94 -0.62
N GLY A 167 -0.07 -13.06 -1.18
CA GLY A 167 0.40 -13.62 -2.44
C GLY A 167 1.85 -14.11 -2.39
N SER A 168 2.34 -14.47 -3.56
CA SER A 168 3.75 -14.81 -3.82
C SER A 168 4.18 -14.25 -5.18
N ALA A 169 5.48 -14.26 -5.46
CA ALA A 169 5.99 -13.82 -6.77
C ALA A 169 5.39 -14.62 -7.95
N GLY A 170 5.10 -15.90 -7.76
CA GLY A 170 4.49 -16.76 -8.79
C GLY A 170 2.96 -16.67 -8.85
N GLU A 171 2.33 -16.32 -7.73
CA GLU A 171 0.88 -16.24 -7.58
C GLU A 171 0.52 -14.98 -6.76
N PRO A 172 0.57 -13.78 -7.36
CA PRO A 172 0.17 -12.56 -6.68
C PRO A 172 -1.34 -12.56 -6.41
N VAL A 173 -1.79 -11.86 -5.36
CA VAL A 173 -3.22 -11.61 -5.17
C VAL A 173 -3.74 -10.66 -6.26
N HIS A 174 -5.00 -10.81 -6.66
CA HIS A 174 -5.63 -9.97 -7.67
C HIS A 174 -6.43 -8.82 -7.03
N GLY A 175 -6.13 -7.59 -7.43
CA GLY A 175 -6.55 -6.36 -6.73
C GLY A 175 -5.42 -5.79 -5.88
N GLY A 176 -5.72 -5.26 -4.70
CA GLY A 176 -4.72 -4.75 -3.76
C GLY A 176 -4.15 -5.81 -2.82
N GLY A 177 -3.01 -5.53 -2.19
CA GLY A 177 -2.40 -6.38 -1.17
C GLY A 177 -3.01 -6.14 0.22
N VAL A 178 -2.47 -5.16 0.94
CA VAL A 178 -2.90 -4.76 2.29
C VAL A 178 -3.51 -3.38 2.24
N PHE A 179 -4.71 -3.23 2.79
CA PHE A 179 -5.49 -2.01 2.75
C PHE A 179 -5.97 -1.63 4.15
N VAL A 180 -5.73 -0.39 4.56
CA VAL A 180 -6.21 0.16 5.82
C VAL A 180 -6.80 1.54 5.58
N GLY A 181 -8.04 1.77 6.05
CA GLY A 181 -8.74 3.00 5.75
C GLY A 181 -9.86 3.37 6.69
N GLY A 182 -10.17 4.66 6.76
CA GLY A 182 -11.42 5.16 7.30
C GLY A 182 -12.37 5.61 6.19
N HIS A 183 -13.34 6.43 6.57
CA HIS A 183 -14.27 7.06 5.65
C HIS A 183 -13.62 8.32 5.08
N GLY A 184 -13.74 8.50 3.76
CA GLY A 184 -13.21 9.66 3.06
C GLY A 184 -14.14 10.13 1.95
N ASP A 185 -14.06 11.42 1.66
CA ASP A 185 -14.79 12.07 0.57
C ASP A 185 -14.12 11.81 -0.79
N THR A 186 -14.79 12.22 -1.87
CA THR A 186 -14.27 12.06 -3.23
C THR A 186 -13.04 12.92 -3.54
N ALA A 187 -12.70 13.88 -2.66
CA ALA A 187 -11.47 14.64 -2.73
C ALA A 187 -10.29 13.91 -2.04
N GLY A 188 -10.54 12.73 -1.45
CA GLY A 188 -9.55 11.94 -0.74
C GLY A 188 -9.23 12.50 0.65
N LYS A 189 -10.15 13.26 1.27
CA LYS A 189 -10.00 13.76 2.64
C LYS A 189 -10.90 12.98 3.59
N ALA A 190 -10.43 12.78 4.82
CA ALA A 190 -11.22 12.11 5.85
C ALA A 190 -12.43 12.99 6.24
N ASP A 191 -13.63 12.43 6.20
CA ASP A 191 -14.89 13.14 6.50
C ASP A 191 -15.86 12.30 7.36
N GLY A 192 -15.44 11.12 7.82
CA GLY A 192 -16.25 10.26 8.69
C GLY A 192 -15.40 9.44 9.67
N GLY A 193 -15.82 8.20 9.92
CA GLY A 193 -15.22 7.31 10.89
C GLY A 193 -13.76 6.96 10.57
N THR A 194 -12.95 6.80 11.61
CA THR A 194 -11.49 6.61 11.49
C THR A 194 -11.03 5.21 11.88
N VAL A 195 -9.81 4.88 11.45
CA VAL A 195 -9.04 3.72 11.96
C VAL A 195 -7.73 4.24 12.52
N ASP A 196 -7.53 4.08 13.83
CA ASP A 196 -6.29 4.44 14.52
C ASP A 196 -5.41 3.18 14.66
N VAL A 197 -4.25 3.15 13.99
CA VAL A 197 -3.36 1.99 13.93
C VAL A 197 -2.05 2.27 14.64
N GLU A 198 -1.74 1.47 15.66
CA GLU A 198 -0.49 1.57 16.42
C GLU A 198 0.71 1.13 15.60
N LEU A 199 0.55 0.02 14.88
CA LEU A 199 1.56 -0.56 14.02
C LEU A 199 0.85 -1.30 12.88
N LEU A 200 1.27 -1.02 11.64
CA LEU A 200 1.00 -1.84 10.47
C LEU A 200 2.34 -2.40 10.00
N SER A 201 2.61 -3.68 10.24
CA SER A 201 3.78 -4.35 9.67
C SER A 201 3.40 -5.44 8.68
N THR A 202 4.13 -5.49 7.56
CA THR A 202 3.93 -6.48 6.51
C THR A 202 5.16 -7.37 6.34
N GLY A 203 4.93 -8.64 6.04
CA GLY A 203 5.93 -9.50 5.41
C GLY A 203 5.99 -9.19 3.91
N ASP A 204 6.15 -10.24 3.09
CA ASP A 204 6.08 -10.09 1.64
C ASP A 204 4.65 -9.83 1.15
N VAL A 205 4.53 -8.93 0.18
CA VAL A 205 3.26 -8.56 -0.44
C VAL A 205 3.43 -8.53 -1.96
N PHE A 206 2.70 -9.39 -2.66
CA PHE A 206 2.68 -9.50 -4.11
C PHE A 206 1.26 -9.32 -4.61
N SER A 207 0.99 -8.25 -5.35
CA SER A 207 -0.34 -7.94 -5.87
C SER A 207 -0.34 -7.57 -7.35
N ASN A 208 -1.45 -7.86 -8.02
CA ASN A 208 -1.70 -7.44 -9.39
C ASN A 208 -3.11 -6.87 -9.46
N GLY A 209 -3.25 -5.55 -9.61
CA GLY A 209 -4.54 -4.89 -9.70
C GLY A 209 -5.41 -5.42 -10.84
N GLY A 210 -4.80 -5.95 -11.91
CA GLY A 210 -5.52 -6.45 -13.07
C GLY A 210 -6.36 -5.37 -13.76
N ILE A 211 -5.94 -4.10 -13.62
CA ILE A 211 -6.59 -2.94 -14.21
C ILE A 211 -6.35 -2.97 -15.71
N ALA A 212 -7.41 -2.74 -16.49
CA ALA A 212 -7.33 -2.77 -17.94
C ALA A 212 -6.57 -1.54 -18.49
N PRO A 213 -5.84 -1.69 -19.60
CA PRO A 213 -5.29 -0.54 -20.32
C PRO A 213 -6.36 0.49 -20.68
N GLY A 214 -6.01 1.77 -20.55
CA GLY A 214 -6.95 2.87 -20.79
C GLY A 214 -7.96 3.14 -19.67
N THR A 215 -7.76 2.60 -18.46
CA THR A 215 -8.55 2.93 -17.25
C THR A 215 -7.74 3.84 -16.31
N PRO A 216 -7.63 5.15 -16.60
CA PRO A 216 -6.76 6.07 -15.85
C PRO A 216 -7.30 6.45 -14.46
N ASP A 217 -8.59 6.23 -14.21
CA ASP A 217 -9.33 6.61 -13.00
C ASP A 217 -9.43 5.47 -11.97
N LEU A 218 -8.72 4.36 -12.18
CA LEU A 218 -8.67 3.23 -11.25
C LEU A 218 -7.22 2.89 -10.91
N ILE A 219 -6.95 2.68 -9.63
CA ILE A 219 -5.64 2.29 -9.10
C ILE A 219 -5.75 1.08 -8.16
N SER A 220 -4.60 0.46 -7.88
CA SER A 220 -4.43 -0.54 -6.83
C SER A 220 -3.25 -0.18 -5.93
N GLY A 221 -3.17 -0.82 -4.76
CA GLY A 221 -2.08 -0.64 -3.80
C GLY A 221 -1.50 -1.97 -3.33
N GLY A 222 -0.18 -2.10 -3.32
CA GLY A 222 0.50 -3.19 -2.60
C GLY A 222 0.25 -3.06 -1.10
N VAL A 223 0.67 -1.93 -0.51
CA VAL A 223 0.28 -1.50 0.84
C VAL A 223 -0.32 -0.11 0.77
N PHE A 224 -1.58 0.02 1.17
CA PHE A 224 -2.36 1.23 1.00
C PHE A 224 -2.94 1.72 2.33
N VAL A 225 -2.50 2.91 2.76
CA VAL A 225 -3.11 3.65 3.86
C VAL A 225 -3.98 4.76 3.27
N ILE A 226 -5.30 4.56 3.26
CA ILE A 226 -6.22 5.54 2.67
C ILE A 226 -6.71 6.60 3.68
N SER A 227 -7.48 7.56 3.19
CA SER A 227 -8.12 8.62 3.99
C SER A 227 -8.88 8.04 5.19
N GLY A 228 -8.85 8.75 6.31
CA GLY A 228 -9.47 8.34 7.57
C GLY A 228 -8.67 7.30 8.37
N ALA A 229 -7.54 6.81 7.86
CA ALA A 229 -6.57 6.05 8.66
C ALA A 229 -5.51 6.98 9.30
N ASN A 230 -5.25 6.77 10.60
CA ASN A 230 -4.16 7.39 11.34
C ASN A 230 -3.21 6.28 11.81
N VAL A 231 -2.03 6.18 11.22
CA VAL A 231 -1.06 5.11 11.49
C VAL A 231 0.16 5.69 12.19
N ALA A 232 0.45 5.23 13.41
CA ALA A 232 1.66 5.67 14.10
C ALA A 232 2.91 5.14 13.40
N GLU A 233 2.92 3.87 13.00
CA GLU A 233 4.05 3.31 12.27
C GLU A 233 3.63 2.28 11.22
N VAL A 234 4.15 2.43 10.00
CA VAL A 234 4.13 1.40 8.95
C VAL A 234 5.52 0.79 8.86
N ARG A 235 5.61 -0.56 8.86
CA ARG A 235 6.85 -1.33 8.71
C ARG A 235 6.71 -2.39 7.63
N ASN A 236 7.26 -2.16 6.44
CA ASN A 236 7.36 -3.23 5.44
C ASN A 236 8.63 -4.03 5.70
N LEU A 237 8.49 -5.18 6.39
CA LEU A 237 9.61 -6.05 6.74
C LEU A 237 10.09 -6.86 5.53
N GLY A 238 9.14 -7.32 4.71
CA GLY A 238 9.39 -8.05 3.47
C GLY A 238 9.32 -7.16 2.22
N THR A 239 9.46 -7.78 1.06
CA THR A 239 9.34 -7.08 -0.23
C THR A 239 7.90 -6.71 -0.52
N THR A 240 7.67 -5.58 -1.17
CA THR A 240 6.36 -5.23 -1.75
C THR A 240 6.51 -5.11 -3.26
N THR A 241 5.76 -5.92 -4.00
CA THR A 241 5.83 -5.98 -5.45
C THR A 241 4.45 -5.90 -6.08
N THR A 242 4.30 -5.00 -7.05
CA THR A 242 3.09 -4.90 -7.87
C THR A 242 3.36 -5.22 -9.33
N TYR A 243 2.34 -5.73 -10.04
CA TYR A 243 2.49 -6.19 -11.42
C TYR A 243 1.52 -5.53 -12.41
N GLY A 244 0.42 -4.96 -11.94
CA GLY A 244 -0.63 -4.38 -12.77
C GLY A 244 -0.36 -2.92 -13.13
N GLN A 245 -1.02 -2.46 -14.20
CA GLN A 245 -1.05 -1.05 -14.56
C GLN A 245 -1.68 -0.22 -13.44
N ASN A 246 -1.17 0.99 -13.19
CA ASN A 246 -1.65 1.89 -12.14
C ASN A 246 -1.61 1.26 -10.74
N ASP A 247 -0.79 0.23 -10.55
CA ASP A 247 -0.56 -0.34 -9.23
C ASP A 247 0.51 0.49 -8.51
N MET A 248 0.09 1.21 -7.49
CA MET A 248 0.97 1.85 -6.53
C MET A 248 1.54 0.77 -5.61
N VAL A 249 2.86 0.73 -5.42
CA VAL A 249 3.47 -0.27 -4.53
C VAL A 249 3.16 0.10 -3.08
N LEU A 250 3.49 1.34 -2.69
CA LEU A 250 3.18 1.94 -1.41
C LEU A 250 2.43 3.27 -1.64
N ASP A 251 1.23 3.39 -1.09
CA ASP A 251 0.37 4.58 -1.30
C ASP A 251 -0.19 5.09 0.03
N ASN A 252 -0.10 6.41 0.22
CA ASN A 252 -0.57 7.11 1.40
C ASN A 252 -1.53 8.26 1.04
N TRP A 253 -2.81 8.09 1.39
CA TRP A 253 -3.81 9.16 1.44
C TRP A 253 -4.17 9.56 2.88
N GLY A 254 -3.81 8.73 3.86
CA GLY A 254 -4.11 8.94 5.28
C GLY A 254 -3.07 9.80 6.03
N VAL A 255 -2.97 9.57 7.34
CA VAL A 255 -1.99 10.22 8.21
C VAL A 255 -1.05 9.17 8.77
N VAL A 256 0.26 9.28 8.49
CA VAL A 256 1.29 8.34 8.94
C VAL A 256 2.37 9.08 9.71
N THR A 257 2.72 8.65 10.92
CA THR A 257 3.82 9.32 11.65
C THR A 257 5.18 8.87 11.09
N ALA A 258 5.41 7.56 10.98
CA ALA A 258 6.61 7.01 10.36
C ALA A 258 6.29 5.83 9.42
N TRP A 259 6.90 5.83 8.24
CA TRP A 259 6.85 4.72 7.29
C TRP A 259 8.26 4.21 7.03
N ASN A 260 8.52 2.95 7.40
CA ASN A 260 9.81 2.30 7.26
C ASN A 260 9.66 1.05 6.39
N ALA A 261 10.22 1.07 5.19
CA ALA A 261 10.27 -0.10 4.30
C ALA A 261 11.69 -0.67 4.29
N HIS A 262 11.87 -1.90 4.79
CA HIS A 262 13.15 -2.57 4.84
C HIS A 262 13.40 -3.44 3.61
N GLY A 263 12.35 -4.06 3.06
CA GLY A 263 12.42 -4.84 1.83
C GLY A 263 12.44 -3.96 0.56
N ALA A 264 12.64 -4.62 -0.58
CA ALA A 264 12.56 -3.95 -1.89
C ALA A 264 11.14 -3.48 -2.19
N VAL A 265 11.05 -2.40 -2.97
CA VAL A 265 9.79 -1.82 -3.45
C VAL A 265 9.83 -1.87 -4.97
N THR A 266 9.03 -2.75 -5.57
CA THR A 266 9.11 -3.03 -7.01
C THR A 266 7.76 -2.91 -7.70
N SER A 267 7.72 -2.22 -8.85
CA SER A 267 6.53 -2.21 -9.71
C SER A 267 6.88 -2.65 -11.13
N TRP A 268 6.14 -3.60 -11.70
CA TRP A 268 6.34 -4.07 -13.07
C TRP A 268 5.35 -3.51 -14.09
N GLY A 269 4.30 -2.83 -13.61
CA GLY A 269 3.19 -2.39 -14.45
C GLY A 269 3.36 -0.96 -14.96
N PRO A 270 2.82 -0.63 -16.16
CA PRO A 270 2.78 0.74 -16.65
C PRO A 270 2.13 1.70 -15.65
N SER A 271 2.67 2.92 -15.57
CA SER A 271 2.22 3.95 -14.62
C SER A 271 2.21 3.51 -13.14
N GLY A 272 2.91 2.42 -12.81
CA GLY A 272 3.14 2.01 -11.43
C GLY A 272 4.09 2.97 -10.71
N ILE A 273 3.88 3.15 -9.41
CA ILE A 273 4.68 4.06 -8.59
C ILE A 273 5.23 3.32 -7.37
N GLY A 274 6.53 3.45 -7.11
CA GLY A 274 7.17 2.83 -5.93
C GLY A 274 6.61 3.37 -4.61
N PHE A 275 6.61 4.69 -4.46
CA PHE A 275 5.94 5.35 -3.33
C PHE A 275 5.22 6.62 -3.79
N VAL A 276 3.96 6.79 -3.40
CA VAL A 276 3.21 8.02 -3.66
C VAL A 276 2.56 8.57 -2.39
N ASN A 277 2.68 9.89 -2.21
CA ASN A 277 2.04 10.61 -1.11
C ASN A 277 1.00 11.62 -1.60
N PHE A 278 -0.20 11.50 -1.03
CA PHE A 278 -1.25 12.51 -1.04
C PHE A 278 -1.66 12.97 0.37
N GLY A 279 -1.41 12.11 1.38
CA GLY A 279 -1.73 12.33 2.78
C GLY A 279 -0.64 13.09 3.55
N ALA A 280 -0.65 12.93 4.87
CA ALA A 280 0.37 13.47 5.75
C ALA A 280 1.31 12.36 6.19
N ILE A 281 2.62 12.60 6.10
CA ILE A 281 3.64 11.69 6.60
C ILE A 281 4.73 12.46 7.35
N GLY A 282 5.10 11.98 8.54
CA GLY A 282 6.23 12.53 9.28
C GLY A 282 7.53 12.17 8.56
N THR A 283 7.94 10.91 8.65
CA THR A 283 9.18 10.41 8.04
C THR A 283 8.93 9.20 7.16
N LEU A 284 9.51 9.18 5.97
CA LEU A 284 9.58 8.03 5.08
C LEU A 284 11.04 7.55 5.00
N THR A 285 11.27 6.28 5.31
CA THR A 285 12.56 5.61 5.09
C THR A 285 12.35 4.33 4.29
N VAL A 286 13.06 4.18 3.18
CA VAL A 286 13.09 2.96 2.37
C VAL A 286 14.54 2.48 2.31
N ASP A 287 14.84 1.39 3.01
CA ASP A 287 16.19 0.80 3.10
C ASP A 287 16.50 -0.19 1.97
N GLY A 288 15.47 -0.73 1.32
CA GLY A 288 15.61 -1.50 0.09
C GLY A 288 15.64 -0.61 -1.17
N PRO A 289 16.00 -1.18 -2.33
CA PRO A 289 15.91 -0.46 -3.60
C PRO A 289 14.45 -0.21 -3.99
N VAL A 290 14.20 0.94 -4.61
CA VAL A 290 12.96 1.22 -5.34
C VAL A 290 13.22 1.02 -6.82
N GLU A 291 12.54 0.05 -7.44
CA GLU A 291 12.65 -0.24 -8.86
C GLU A 291 11.28 -0.25 -9.53
N THR A 292 11.06 0.62 -10.51
CA THR A 292 9.80 0.61 -11.26
C THR A 292 10.01 0.49 -12.76
N PHE A 293 9.16 -0.30 -13.40
CA PHE A 293 9.24 -0.65 -14.80
C PHE A 293 7.94 -0.30 -15.52
N GLY A 294 8.07 0.05 -16.80
CA GLY A 294 6.95 0.29 -17.69
C GLY A 294 6.78 1.77 -18.06
N LEU A 295 5.98 1.98 -19.11
CA LEU A 295 5.65 3.31 -19.61
C LEU A 295 5.09 4.19 -18.49
N GLY A 296 5.68 5.36 -18.28
CA GLY A 296 5.23 6.34 -17.29
C GLY A 296 5.42 5.94 -15.83
N ALA A 297 6.20 4.89 -15.55
CA ALA A 297 6.46 4.40 -14.18
C ALA A 297 7.24 5.43 -13.34
N ARG A 298 7.07 5.41 -12.01
CA ARG A 298 7.70 6.42 -11.14
C ARG A 298 8.31 5.81 -9.89
N GLY A 299 9.39 6.39 -9.39
CA GLY A 299 10.03 5.92 -8.17
C GLY A 299 9.31 6.46 -6.94
N PHE A 300 9.30 7.79 -6.81
CA PHE A 300 8.77 8.49 -5.66
C PHE A 300 8.06 9.80 -6.02
N ASN A 301 6.86 9.99 -5.47
CA ASN A 301 6.02 11.14 -5.74
C ASN A 301 5.48 11.80 -4.47
N VAL A 302 5.53 13.14 -4.43
CA VAL A 302 4.77 13.96 -3.46
C VAL A 302 3.79 14.84 -4.24
N TYR A 303 2.56 14.34 -4.38
CA TYR A 303 1.52 14.98 -5.20
C TYR A 303 0.62 15.93 -4.43
N ASP A 304 0.36 15.63 -3.17
CA ASP A 304 -0.37 16.47 -2.24
C ASP A 304 0.09 16.21 -0.78
N GLY A 305 -0.52 16.93 0.16
CA GLY A 305 -0.29 16.71 1.58
C GLY A 305 1.08 17.18 2.06
N THR A 306 1.62 16.51 3.08
CA THR A 306 2.87 16.90 3.74
C THR A 306 3.80 15.71 3.95
N LEU A 307 5.11 15.95 3.79
CA LEU A 307 6.17 14.98 4.11
C LEU A 307 7.38 15.72 4.64
N ARG A 308 7.79 15.46 5.89
CA ARG A 308 8.89 16.21 6.54
C ARG A 308 10.26 15.76 6.04
N GLU A 309 10.44 14.46 5.84
CA GLU A 309 11.72 13.87 5.46
C GLU A 309 11.53 12.54 4.74
N ALA A 310 12.19 12.39 3.59
CA ALA A 310 12.23 11.16 2.82
C ALA A 310 13.67 10.66 2.66
N VAL A 311 13.91 9.39 2.98
CA VAL A 311 15.21 8.72 2.86
C VAL A 311 15.03 7.45 2.06
N PHE A 312 15.83 7.27 1.01
CA PHE A 312 15.83 6.06 0.19
C PHE A 312 17.25 5.51 0.11
N ASP A 313 17.40 4.19 0.01
CA ASP A 313 18.65 3.56 -0.43
C ASP A 313 19.00 4.01 -1.84
N SER A 314 18.21 3.58 -2.82
CA SER A 314 18.37 3.90 -4.24
C SER A 314 17.01 3.89 -4.94
N ILE A 315 16.93 4.65 -6.04
CA ILE A 315 15.74 4.70 -6.89
C ILE A 315 16.17 4.51 -8.34
N THR A 316 15.61 3.50 -9.00
CA THR A 316 15.78 3.27 -10.44
C THR A 316 14.41 3.15 -11.11
N THR A 317 14.20 3.87 -12.21
CA THR A 317 12.97 3.77 -13.00
C THR A 317 13.30 3.43 -14.45
N HIS A 318 12.47 2.59 -15.06
CA HIS A 318 12.66 2.08 -16.42
C HIS A 318 11.39 2.30 -17.26
N GLY A 319 11.53 3.01 -18.38
CA GLY A 319 10.47 3.21 -19.36
C GLY A 319 10.37 4.66 -19.82
N ASP A 320 9.78 4.85 -21.00
CA ASP A 320 9.54 6.20 -21.52
C ASP A 320 8.59 6.97 -20.60
N GLY A 321 8.87 8.26 -20.40
CA GLY A 321 8.13 9.12 -19.49
C GLY A 321 8.19 8.71 -18.02
N SER A 322 9.10 7.82 -17.64
CA SER A 322 9.29 7.41 -16.25
C SER A 322 9.96 8.52 -15.42
N VAL A 323 9.68 8.61 -14.12
CA VAL A 323 10.29 9.67 -13.29
C VAL A 323 10.82 9.10 -11.99
N GLY A 324 12.12 9.28 -11.71
CA GLY A 324 12.74 8.84 -10.47
C GLY A 324 12.09 9.47 -9.25
N VAL A 325 12.18 10.79 -9.13
CA VAL A 325 11.55 11.59 -8.07
C VAL A 325 10.75 12.74 -8.68
N GLN A 326 9.49 12.90 -8.28
CA GLN A 326 8.69 14.08 -8.63
C GLN A 326 8.04 14.72 -7.40
N VAL A 327 8.34 16.00 -7.16
CA VAL A 327 7.81 16.77 -6.03
C VAL A 327 6.94 17.93 -6.52
N SER A 328 5.69 17.99 -6.04
CA SER A 328 4.71 19.05 -6.34
C SER A 328 4.25 19.83 -5.10
N ARG A 329 4.74 19.47 -3.91
CA ARG A 329 4.49 20.13 -2.62
C ARG A 329 5.80 20.41 -1.89
N GLU A 330 5.72 20.92 -0.67
CA GLU A 330 6.90 21.12 0.17
C GLU A 330 7.44 19.78 0.71
N LEU A 331 8.73 19.57 0.52
CA LEU A 331 9.53 18.47 1.07
C LEU A 331 10.81 19.06 1.70
N PRO A 332 10.87 19.23 3.03
CA PRO A 332 12.03 19.85 3.66
C PRO A 332 13.36 19.12 3.41
N ARG A 333 13.33 17.78 3.35
CA ARG A 333 14.54 16.97 3.17
C ARG A 333 14.30 15.71 2.35
N LEU A 334 15.13 15.54 1.32
CA LEU A 334 15.24 14.33 0.51
C LEU A 334 16.67 13.79 0.59
N THR A 335 16.82 12.52 0.95
CA THR A 335 18.11 11.82 0.93
C THR A 335 17.99 10.55 0.10
N ILE A 336 18.86 10.38 -0.89
CA ILE A 336 19.09 9.13 -1.62
C ILE A 336 20.50 8.67 -1.26
N ARG A 337 20.65 7.54 -0.57
CA ARG A 337 21.95 7.11 -0.03
C ARG A 337 22.93 6.70 -1.14
N ALA A 338 22.42 6.09 -2.20
CA ALA A 338 23.16 5.66 -3.38
C ALA A 338 22.72 6.47 -4.61
N ASN A 339 22.31 5.80 -5.68
CA ASN A 339 22.02 6.42 -6.98
C ASN A 339 20.53 6.77 -7.15
N LEU A 340 20.30 7.82 -7.95
CA LEU A 340 19.01 8.16 -8.51
C LEU A 340 19.09 8.05 -10.04
N ARG A 341 18.48 7.04 -10.62
CA ARG A 341 18.61 6.70 -12.05
C ARG A 341 17.27 6.56 -12.73
N THR A 342 17.19 7.06 -13.96
CA THR A 342 16.02 6.89 -14.81
C THR A 342 16.43 6.54 -16.24
N GLU A 343 15.87 5.45 -16.76
CA GLU A 343 16.09 4.96 -18.11
C GLU A 343 14.82 5.15 -18.95
N GLY A 344 14.95 5.70 -20.16
CA GLY A 344 13.84 5.92 -21.08
C GLY A 344 13.93 7.27 -21.79
N GLY A 345 13.04 7.49 -22.76
CA GLY A 345 12.84 8.76 -23.46
C GLY A 345 11.58 9.49 -23.01
N THR A 346 10.98 10.27 -23.90
CA THR A 346 9.67 10.89 -23.68
C THR A 346 8.56 9.89 -24.01
N GLY A 347 7.55 9.79 -23.14
CA GLY A 347 6.40 8.90 -23.32
C GLY A 347 5.18 9.37 -22.55
N GLU A 348 4.03 8.73 -22.80
CA GLU A 348 2.81 8.98 -22.05
C GLU A 348 2.95 8.54 -20.59
N SER A 349 2.51 9.36 -19.65
CA SER A 349 2.52 9.04 -18.21
C SER A 349 1.20 9.47 -17.58
N LEU A 350 0.67 8.64 -16.70
CA LEU A 350 -0.51 8.97 -15.91
C LEU A 350 -0.15 9.92 -14.77
N VAL A 351 -0.80 11.09 -14.74
CA VAL A 351 -0.69 12.08 -13.67
C VAL A 351 -2.08 12.39 -13.18
N LYS A 352 -2.42 11.97 -11.94
CA LYS A 352 -3.70 12.28 -11.29
C LYS A 352 -4.93 11.99 -12.19
N GLY A 353 -4.95 10.82 -12.83
CA GLY A 353 -6.05 10.40 -13.70
C GLY A 353 -6.00 10.92 -15.14
N VAL A 354 -4.93 11.61 -15.57
CA VAL A 354 -4.79 12.15 -16.93
C VAL A 354 -3.49 11.70 -17.58
N LEU A 355 -3.53 11.25 -18.84
CA LEU A 355 -2.34 10.92 -19.64
C LEU A 355 -1.69 12.20 -20.19
N LEU A 356 -0.39 12.36 -19.94
CA LEU A 356 0.41 13.48 -20.40
C LEU A 356 1.77 13.00 -20.91
N PRO A 357 2.33 13.60 -21.97
CA PRO A 357 3.68 13.30 -22.41
C PRO A 357 4.68 13.86 -21.39
N LEU A 358 5.52 12.99 -20.83
CA LEU A 358 6.60 13.36 -19.92
C LEU A 358 7.93 12.77 -20.39
N SER A 359 9.03 13.44 -20.04
CA SER A 359 10.39 12.94 -20.26
C SER A 359 10.83 12.04 -19.12
N ALA A 360 11.75 11.12 -19.40
CA ALA A 360 12.25 10.18 -18.41
C ALA A 360 13.24 10.83 -17.40
N ILE A 361 12.75 11.66 -16.48
CA ILE A 361 13.57 12.53 -15.62
C ILE A 361 13.97 11.83 -14.31
N ALA A 362 15.23 11.95 -13.88
CA ALA A 362 15.67 11.40 -12.59
C ALA A 362 15.16 12.23 -11.40
N LEU A 363 15.34 13.56 -11.41
CA LEU A 363 14.82 14.46 -10.38
C LEU A 363 13.98 15.59 -11.00
N SER A 364 12.69 15.63 -10.66
CA SER A 364 11.75 16.66 -11.10
C SER A 364 11.13 17.41 -9.91
N ILE A 365 11.26 18.73 -9.90
CA ILE A 365 10.53 19.62 -8.97
C ILE A 365 9.56 20.44 -9.82
N LYS A 366 8.27 20.20 -9.68
CA LYS A 366 7.23 20.89 -10.45
C LYS A 366 6.93 22.28 -9.89
N PRO A 367 6.29 23.17 -10.68
CA PRO A 367 5.85 24.47 -10.19
C PRO A 367 5.01 24.35 -8.92
N GLY A 368 5.30 25.18 -7.92
CA GLY A 368 4.67 25.13 -6.59
C GLY A 368 5.22 24.06 -5.64
N GLY A 369 6.02 23.11 -6.16
CA GLY A 369 6.84 22.21 -5.35
C GLY A 369 8.08 22.90 -4.80
N ARG A 370 8.55 22.43 -3.65
CA ARG A 370 9.79 22.93 -3.05
C ARG A 370 10.51 21.82 -2.31
N ILE A 371 11.80 21.63 -2.58
CA ILE A 371 12.68 20.82 -1.74
C ILE A 371 13.61 21.70 -0.94
N GLY A 372 13.67 21.52 0.38
CA GLY A 372 14.60 22.28 1.23
C GLY A 372 16.05 21.86 0.99
N THR A 373 16.33 20.57 1.19
CA THR A 373 17.65 19.98 0.99
C THR A 373 17.54 18.66 0.23
N VAL A 374 18.40 18.49 -0.79
CA VAL A 374 18.58 17.23 -1.52
C VAL A 374 20.00 16.72 -1.27
N SER A 375 20.13 15.46 -0.87
CA SER A 375 21.43 14.77 -0.81
C SER A 375 21.33 13.46 -1.57
N VAL A 376 22.18 13.28 -2.58
CA VAL A 376 22.34 12.03 -3.32
C VAL A 376 23.77 11.55 -3.12
N GLY A 377 23.96 10.36 -2.56
CA GLY A 377 25.30 9.85 -2.26
C GLY A 377 26.08 9.39 -3.50
N GLY A 378 25.37 8.87 -4.51
CA GLY A 378 25.93 8.47 -5.80
C GLY A 378 25.60 9.46 -6.93
N ASP A 379 25.31 8.91 -8.10
CA ASP A 379 24.99 9.68 -9.31
C ASP A 379 23.51 10.06 -9.39
N VAL A 380 23.23 11.14 -10.11
CA VAL A 380 21.90 11.45 -10.65
C VAL A 380 21.96 11.30 -12.16
N ARG A 381 21.28 10.30 -12.73
CA ARG A 381 21.52 9.86 -14.11
C ARG A 381 20.25 9.64 -14.94
N THR A 382 20.27 10.13 -16.17
CA THR A 382 19.31 9.78 -17.23
C THR A 382 20.00 9.22 -18.48
N GLU A 383 19.26 8.46 -19.30
CA GLU A 383 19.80 7.79 -20.50
C GLU A 383 19.13 8.16 -21.82
N GLY A 384 17.93 8.74 -21.80
CA GLY A 384 17.19 9.12 -23.01
C GLY A 384 17.82 10.26 -23.80
N ALA A 385 17.77 10.17 -25.13
CA ALA A 385 18.14 11.29 -26.00
C ALA A 385 17.21 12.49 -25.75
N GLY A 386 17.77 13.69 -25.61
CA GLY A 386 16.99 14.90 -25.29
C GLY A 386 16.50 15.01 -23.85
N VAL A 387 16.85 14.06 -22.97
CA VAL A 387 16.30 13.98 -21.61
C VAL A 387 17.30 14.52 -20.58
N PRO A 388 17.01 15.63 -19.88
CA PRO A 388 17.88 16.12 -18.84
C PRO A 388 17.84 15.23 -17.60
N ALA A 389 18.93 15.23 -16.82
CA ALA A 389 18.99 14.50 -15.56
C ALA A 389 18.08 15.12 -14.50
N MET A 390 17.98 16.46 -14.52
CA MET A 390 17.18 17.23 -13.58
C MET A 390 16.29 18.25 -14.28
N GLU A 391 15.04 18.35 -13.84
CA GLU A 391 14.08 19.36 -14.25
C GLU A 391 13.54 20.09 -13.01
N LEU A 392 14.05 21.30 -12.77
CA LEU A 392 13.86 22.05 -11.52
C LEU A 392 13.05 23.33 -11.80
N GLU A 393 11.73 23.17 -11.87
CA GLU A 393 10.76 24.25 -12.12
C GLU A 393 10.22 24.88 -10.83
N GLY A 394 10.39 24.19 -9.69
CA GLY A 394 10.02 24.66 -8.35
C GLY A 394 11.20 25.14 -7.52
N GLY A 395 10.98 25.31 -6.21
CA GLY A 395 12.00 25.78 -5.28
C GLY A 395 12.99 24.69 -4.86
N LEU A 396 14.27 25.04 -4.75
CA LEU A 396 15.30 24.17 -4.18
C LEU A 396 16.21 25.00 -3.27
N GLY A 397 16.36 24.59 -2.01
CA GLY A 397 17.22 25.30 -1.05
C GLY A 397 18.71 24.97 -1.23
N SER A 398 19.05 23.68 -1.26
CA SER A 398 20.40 23.20 -1.54
C SER A 398 20.40 21.78 -2.08
N ILE A 399 21.44 21.42 -2.83
CA ILE A 399 21.65 20.09 -3.35
C ILE A 399 23.11 19.68 -3.18
N THR A 400 23.34 18.41 -2.85
CA THR A 400 24.66 17.77 -2.88
C THR A 400 24.53 16.44 -3.59
N VAL A 401 25.42 16.21 -4.56
CA VAL A 401 25.55 14.95 -5.30
C VAL A 401 26.97 14.45 -5.05
N GLY A 402 27.11 13.25 -4.49
CA GLY A 402 28.41 12.66 -4.18
C GLY A 402 29.16 12.17 -5.42
N GLY A 403 28.41 11.76 -6.45
CA GLY A 403 28.91 11.45 -7.79
C GLY A 403 28.72 12.59 -8.80
N SER A 404 28.36 12.24 -10.03
CA SER A 404 28.09 13.17 -11.13
C SER A 404 26.59 13.29 -11.42
N VAL A 405 26.19 14.43 -12.00
CA VAL A 405 24.89 14.59 -12.64
C VAL A 405 25.07 14.33 -14.12
N ILE A 406 24.44 13.27 -14.64
CA ILE A 406 24.74 12.71 -15.96
C ILE A 406 23.48 12.65 -16.81
N ALA A 407 23.50 13.31 -17.96
CA ALA A 407 22.52 13.09 -19.02
C ALA A 407 23.23 12.37 -20.19
N ALA A 408 23.04 11.05 -20.29
CA ALA A 408 23.85 10.21 -21.16
C ALA A 408 23.35 10.15 -22.62
N GLY A 409 22.08 10.48 -22.87
CA GLY A 409 21.52 10.48 -24.21
C GLY A 409 21.95 11.70 -25.03
N VAL A 410 22.14 11.54 -26.34
CA VAL A 410 22.64 12.62 -27.21
C VAL A 410 21.56 13.09 -28.18
N PRO A 411 21.33 14.41 -28.35
CA PRO A 411 21.86 15.52 -27.54
C PRO A 411 21.07 15.68 -26.23
N SER A 412 21.68 16.05 -25.11
CA SER A 412 20.93 16.39 -23.88
C SER A 412 21.55 17.52 -23.06
N GLY A 413 20.70 18.43 -22.57
CA GLY A 413 21.07 19.35 -21.50
C GLY A 413 21.10 18.59 -20.17
N VAL A 414 22.08 18.84 -19.29
CA VAL A 414 22.23 18.04 -18.06
C VAL A 414 21.21 18.45 -16.99
N VAL A 415 21.07 19.75 -16.76
CA VAL A 415 20.18 20.33 -15.75
C VAL A 415 19.36 21.43 -16.40
N HIS A 416 18.03 21.31 -16.33
CA HIS A 416 17.10 22.39 -16.67
C HIS A 416 16.56 22.97 -15.37
N ALA A 417 16.86 24.24 -15.09
CA ALA A 417 16.46 24.91 -13.87
C ALA A 417 16.00 26.34 -14.14
N VAL A 418 15.08 26.84 -13.33
CA VAL A 418 14.69 28.26 -13.34
C VAL A 418 15.88 29.16 -12.95
N PRO A 419 15.97 30.40 -13.46
CA PRO A 419 17.14 31.28 -13.26
C PRO A 419 17.53 31.49 -11.79
N GLU A 420 16.56 31.49 -10.89
CA GLU A 420 16.74 31.67 -9.45
C GLU A 420 17.59 30.55 -8.81
N LEU A 421 17.66 29.38 -9.44
CA LEU A 421 18.43 28.23 -8.95
C LEU A 421 19.85 28.18 -9.50
N ALA A 422 20.27 29.13 -10.34
CA ALA A 422 21.61 29.12 -10.94
C ALA A 422 22.74 28.99 -9.89
N GLY A 423 22.62 29.72 -8.77
CA GLY A 423 23.60 29.64 -7.68
C GLY A 423 23.56 28.31 -6.90
N VAL A 424 22.40 27.64 -6.86
CA VAL A 424 22.21 26.36 -6.16
C VAL A 424 22.84 25.21 -6.93
N VAL A 425 22.78 25.23 -8.27
CA VAL A 425 23.29 24.16 -9.13
C VAL A 425 24.73 24.38 -9.62
N ALA A 426 25.31 25.57 -9.43
CA ALA A 426 26.63 25.94 -9.96
C ALA A 426 27.79 25.05 -9.46
N GLY A 427 27.63 24.38 -8.31
CA GLY A 427 28.66 23.52 -7.72
C GLY A 427 28.58 22.05 -8.14
N LEU A 428 27.64 21.67 -9.01
CA LEU A 428 27.46 20.28 -9.42
C LEU A 428 28.50 19.88 -10.47
N THR A 429 29.05 18.67 -10.33
CA THR A 429 29.82 18.01 -11.40
C THR A 429 28.84 17.49 -12.44
N VAL A 430 28.87 18.04 -13.65
CA VAL A 430 27.92 17.73 -14.72
C VAL A 430 28.60 17.04 -15.90
N GLU A 431 27.97 15.99 -16.43
CA GLU A 431 28.40 15.26 -17.62
C GLU A 431 27.23 15.15 -18.61
N GLY A 432 27.36 15.77 -19.77
CA GLY A 432 26.36 15.74 -20.85
C GLY A 432 27.03 15.82 -22.22
N ARG A 433 26.28 15.52 -23.27
CA ARG A 433 26.76 15.50 -24.65
C ARG A 433 25.79 16.13 -25.64
#